data_AF-A0A2I0VLH3-F1
#
_entry.id   AF-A0A2I0VLH3-F1
#
_cell.length_a   1.000
_cell.length_b   1.000
_cell.length_c   1.000
_cell.angle_alpha   90.00
_cell.angle_beta   90.00
_cell.angle_gamma   90.00
#
_symmetry.space_group_name_H-M   'P 1'
#
loop_
_entity.id
_entity.type
_entity.pdbx_description
1 polymer ?
#
loop_
_entity_poly.entity_id
_entity_poly.type
_entity_poly.pdbx_seq_one_letter_code
_entity_poly.pdbx_strand_id
1 'polypeptide(L)' 'MKEHLIVRQSSVWKVEVEGIHSRHVVDVEKRECTCRVWDVTGLPCIHAVAFIGMKEHPLWHSYIDEHYYVAR' A
#
# COMPACT_ATOMS: atom_id res chain seq x y z
N MET A 1 -11.94 5.59 14.59
CA MET A 1 -11.33 6.87 14.15
C MET A 1 -10.76 6.64 12.76
N LYS A 2 -11.08 7.48 11.78
CA LYS A 2 -10.41 7.42 10.48
C LYS A 2 -9.07 8.12 10.65
N GLU A 3 -7.97 7.41 10.50
CA GLU A 3 -6.66 8.07 10.45
C GLU A 3 -6.63 8.95 9.20
N HIS A 4 -6.31 10.23 9.38
CA HIS A 4 -6.06 11.12 8.26
C HIS A 4 -4.67 10.79 7.71
N LEU A 5 -4.65 10.13 6.56
CA LEU A 5 -3.40 9.78 5.87
C LEU A 5 -3.09 10.85 4.84
N ILE A 6 -1.91 11.45 4.94
CA ILE A 6 -1.37 12.39 3.96
C ILE A 6 -0.39 11.63 3.08
N VAL A 7 -0.59 11.68 1.77
CA VAL A 7 0.20 10.92 0.79
C VAL A 7 1.11 11.87 0.02
N ARG A 8 2.43 11.68 0.12
CA ARG A 8 3.48 12.48 -0.52
C ARG A 8 4.25 11.63 -1.53
N GLN A 9 3.91 11.78 -2.80
CA GLN A 9 4.50 10.99 -3.87
C GLN A 9 5.94 11.41 -4.17
N SER A 10 6.87 10.45 -4.12
CA SER A 10 8.27 10.66 -4.51
C SER A 10 8.55 10.14 -5.93
N SER A 11 7.87 9.08 -6.37
CA SER A 11 7.93 8.54 -7.73
C SER A 11 6.63 7.80 -8.09
N VAL A 12 6.57 7.24 -9.30
CA VAL A 12 5.43 6.44 -9.77
C VAL A 12 5.13 5.24 -8.85
N TRP A 13 6.17 4.68 -8.22
CA TRP A 13 6.08 3.46 -7.42
C TRP A 13 6.30 3.67 -5.92
N LYS A 14 6.89 4.80 -5.53
CA LYS A 14 7.29 5.06 -4.14
C LYS A 14 6.67 6.32 -3.57
N VAL A 15 6.16 6.20 -2.37
CA VAL A 15 5.42 7.24 -1.67
C VAL A 15 5.72 7.24 -0.19
N GLU A 16 5.63 8.41 0.43
CA GLU A 16 5.61 8.57 1.86
C GLU A 16 4.17 8.83 2.31
N VAL A 17 3.69 8.04 3.28
CA VAL A 17 2.37 8.16 3.87
C VAL A 17 2.54 8.58 5.33
N GLU A 18 2.00 9.73 5.68
CA GLU A 18 2.06 10.31 7.02
C GLU A 18 0.70 10.16 7.70
N GLY A 19 0.68 9.50 8.85
CA GLY A 19 -0.42 9.49 9.80
C GLY A 19 -0.16 10.45 10.95
N ILE A 20 -1.09 10.53 11.91
CA ILE A 20 -1.03 11.51 13.02
C ILE A 20 0.25 11.35 13.86
N HIS A 21 0.71 10.11 14.05
CA HIS A 21 1.88 9.77 14.88
C HIS A 21 2.85 8.81 14.18
N SER A 22 2.74 8.66 12.87
CA SER A 22 3.51 7.68 12.12
C SER A 22 3.83 8.17 10.72
N ARG A 23 4.93 7.67 10.17
CA ARG A 23 5.34 7.93 8.81
C ARG A 23 5.86 6.65 8.19
N HIS A 24 5.31 6.28 7.05
CA HIS A 24 5.61 5.05 6.38
C HIS A 24 5.93 5.27 4.92
N VAL A 25 7.03 4.67 4.47
CA VAL A 25 7.34 4.59 3.05
C VAL A 25 6.68 3.33 2.50
N VAL A 26 5.96 3.49 1.38
CA VAL A 26 5.39 2.40 0.57
C VAL A 26 6.13 2.36 -0.76
N ASP A 27 6.52 1.16 -1.16
CA ASP A 27 7.06 0.85 -2.48
C ASP A 27 6.18 -0.23 -3.12
N VAL A 28 5.32 0.16 -4.06
CA VAL A 28 4.34 -0.77 -4.66
C VAL A 28 4.94 -1.65 -5.75
N GLU A 29 6.13 -1.30 -6.28
CA GLU A 29 6.87 -2.17 -7.20
C GLU A 29 7.45 -3.36 -6.42
N LYS A 30 7.99 -3.09 -5.23
CA LYS A 30 8.51 -4.12 -4.32
C LYS A 30 7.45 -4.82 -3.48
N ARG A 31 6.22 -4.29 -3.44
CA ARG A 31 5.13 -4.74 -2.56
C ARG A 31 5.51 -4.67 -1.07
N GLU A 32 6.20 -3.59 -0.70
CA GLU A 32 6.72 -3.39 0.65
C GLU A 32 6.12 -2.13 1.28
N CYS A 33 6.00 -2.16 2.60
CA CYS A 33 5.73 -0.97 3.39
C CYS A 33 6.54 -1.02 4.68
N THR A 34 7.13 0.10 5.09
CA THR A 34 7.89 0.17 6.35
C THR A 34 7.08 -0.17 7.61
N CYS A 35 5.74 -0.22 7.55
CA CYS A 35 4.90 -0.78 8.63
C CYS A 35 4.95 -2.31 8.74
N ARG A 36 5.58 -2.99 7.77
CA ARG A 36 5.80 -4.44 7.63
C ARG A 36 4.58 -5.32 7.47
N VAL A 37 3.37 -4.75 7.50
CA VAL A 37 2.14 -5.52 7.33
C VAL A 37 2.09 -6.19 5.96
N TRP A 38 2.49 -5.48 4.89
CA TRP A 38 2.48 -6.06 3.54
C TRP A 38 3.52 -7.17 3.41
N ASP A 39 4.73 -6.94 3.91
CA ASP A 39 5.82 -7.91 3.91
C ASP A 39 5.46 -9.22 4.62
N VAL A 40 4.69 -9.14 5.72
CA VAL A 40 4.31 -10.32 6.53
C VAL A 40 3.08 -11.02 5.98
N THR A 41 2.09 -10.27 5.48
CA THR A 41 0.78 -10.84 5.11
C THR A 41 0.65 -11.12 3.61
N GLY A 42 1.48 -10.52 2.76
CA GLY A 42 1.26 -10.52 1.31
C GLY A 42 0.08 -9.65 0.85
N LEU A 43 -0.59 -8.95 1.78
CA LEU A 43 -1.72 -8.06 1.51
C LEU A 43 -1.33 -6.59 1.65
N PRO A 44 -1.81 -5.70 0.75
CA PRO A 44 -1.61 -4.27 0.90
C PRO A 44 -2.12 -3.75 2.25
N CYS A 45 -1.24 -3.13 3.03
CA CYS A 45 -1.61 -2.45 4.27
C CYS A 45 -2.42 -1.16 4.01
N ILE A 46 -2.98 -0.54 5.05
CA ILE A 46 -3.78 0.70 4.90
C ILE A 46 -3.02 1.83 4.18
N HIS A 47 -1.71 1.95 4.42
CA HIS A 47 -0.85 2.93 3.74
C HIS A 47 -0.73 2.64 2.24
N ALA A 48 -0.57 1.36 1.88
CA ALA A 48 -0.50 0.93 0.50
C ALA A 48 -1.82 1.10 -0.24
N VAL A 49 -2.93 0.75 0.42
CA VAL A 49 -4.28 0.94 -0.11
C VAL A 49 -4.54 2.43 -0.39
N ALA A 50 -4.14 3.32 0.53
CA ALA A 50 -4.29 4.76 0.34
C ALA A 50 -3.57 5.24 -0.94
N PHE A 51 -2.37 4.75 -1.22
CA PHE A 51 -1.63 5.12 -2.43
C PHE A 51 -2.16 4.45 -3.70
N ILE A 52 -2.44 3.14 -3.67
CA ILE A 52 -2.98 2.42 -4.83
C ILE A 52 -4.31 3.04 -5.25
N GLY A 53 -5.18 3.38 -4.29
CA GLY A 53 -6.48 4.00 -4.54
C GLY A 53 -6.42 5.40 -5.15
N MET A 54 -5.27 6.07 -5.17
CA MET A 54 -5.11 7.37 -5.85
C MET A 54 -4.87 7.24 -7.37
N LYS A 55 -4.62 6.03 -7.89
CA LYS A 55 -4.44 5.82 -9.33
C LYS A 55 -5.81 5.84 -10.04
N GLU A 56 -5.88 6.35 -11.27
CA GLU A 56 -7.14 6.44 -12.03
C GLU A 56 -7.80 5.08 -12.28
N HIS A 57 -6.98 4.02 -12.40
CA HIS A 57 -7.44 2.64 -12.57
C HIS A 57 -6.53 1.67 -11.79
N PRO A 58 -6.76 1.50 -10.48
CA PRO A 58 -5.95 0.62 -9.66
C PRO A 58 -6.19 -0.84 -10.05
N LEU A 59 -5.15 -1.49 -10.57
CA LEU A 59 -5.12 -2.95 -10.79
C LEU A 59 -4.93 -3.67 -9.44
N TRP A 60 -5.93 -3.64 -8.57
CA TRP A 60 -5.82 -4.15 -7.19
C TRP A 60 -5.26 -5.57 -7.08
N HIS A 61 -5.66 -6.44 -8.00
CA HIS A 61 -5.19 -7.83 -8.06
C HIS A 61 -3.68 -7.93 -8.27
N SER A 62 -3.02 -6.97 -8.94
CA SER A 62 -1.56 -7.03 -9.13
C SER A 62 -0.73 -6.81 -7.86
N TYR A 63 -1.38 -6.37 -6.77
CA TYR A 63 -0.73 -6.04 -5.50
C TYR A 63 -1.03 -7.07 -4.39
N ILE A 64 -1.84 -8.08 -4.68
CA ILE A 64 -2.22 -9.13 -3.74
C ILE A 64 -1.43 -10.40 -4.05
N ASP A 65 -0.94 -11.06 -3.01
CA ASP A 65 -0.21 -12.32 -3.14
C ASP A 65 -1.10 -13.47 -3.67
N GLU A 66 -0.51 -14.39 -4.43
CA GLU A 66 -1.18 -15.52 -5.08
C GLU A 66 -1.92 -16.46 -4.10
N HIS A 67 -1.48 -16.54 -2.85
CA HIS A 67 -2.11 -17.37 -1.82
C HIS A 67 -3.55 -16.92 -1.47
N TYR A 68 -3.95 -15.72 -1.89
CA TYR A 68 -5.30 -15.17 -1.66
C TYR A 68 -6.24 -15.34 -2.86
N TYR A 69 -5.82 -16.05 -3.92
CA TYR A 69 -6.68 -16.34 -5.06
C TYR A 69 -7.47 -17.64 -4.82
N VAL A 70 -8.79 -17.57 -4.97
CA VAL A 70 -9.62 -18.77 -4.96
C VAL A 70 -9.53 -19.42 -6.34
N ALA A 71 -9.03 -20.66 -6.40
CA ALA A 71 -9.07 -21.46 -7.62
C ALA A 71 -10.54 -21.58 -8.08
N ARG A 72 -10.78 -21.22 -9.33
CA ARG A 72 -12.13 -21.20 -9.92
C ARG A 72 -12.56 -22.57 -10.40
#